data_AF-A0A954FUZ9-F1
#
_entry.id   AF-A0A954FUZ9-F1
#
_cell.length_a   1.000
_cell.length_b   1.000
_cell.length_c   1.000
_cell.angle_alpha   90.00
_cell.angle_beta   90.00
_cell.angle_gamma   90.00
#
_symmetry.space_group_name_H-M   'P 1'
#
loop_
_entity.id
_entity.type
_entity.pdbx_description
1 polymer ?
#
loop_
_entity_poly.entity_id
_entity_poly.type
_entity_poly.pdbx_seq_one_letter_code
_entity_poly.pdbx_strand_id
1 'polypeptide(L)'
;MSSPRFRCKLSQAGFDLMYYVGTCPFCEQGKLGIRICSQAGDVLILCDECDALWLSPEISAQPVFPEQPALPCPCCQGNLTNAPAHWANFGEIYQKGWISTVKGELPEGL
;
A
#
# COMPACT_ATOMS: atom_id res chain seq x y z
N MET A 1 13.29 25.87 33.51
CA MET A 1 13.38 24.51 32.94
C MET A 1 12.52 24.49 31.67
N SER A 2 13.10 24.91 30.54
CA SER A 2 12.37 25.09 29.28
C SER A 2 12.75 23.95 28.34
N SER A 3 11.79 23.07 28.09
CA SER A 3 11.91 21.95 27.17
C SER A 3 11.90 22.46 25.72
N PRO A 4 12.89 22.16 24.86
CA PRO A 4 12.82 22.53 23.46
C PRO A 4 11.83 21.60 22.76
N ARG A 5 10.69 22.17 22.33
CA ARG A 5 9.77 21.51 21.41
C ARG A 5 10.50 21.23 20.10
N PHE A 6 10.89 19.99 19.86
CA PHE A 6 11.28 19.49 18.55
C PHE A 6 10.05 19.52 17.63
N ARG A 7 9.75 20.69 17.07
CA ARG A 7 8.85 20.82 15.92
C ARG A 7 9.65 20.34 14.70
N CYS A 8 9.59 19.05 14.43
CA CYS A 8 9.96 18.54 13.12
C CYS A 8 8.92 19.11 12.12
N LYS A 9 9.25 20.23 11.48
CA LYS A 9 8.56 20.70 10.28
C LYS A 9 8.93 19.71 9.17
N LEU A 10 8.22 18.57 9.08
CA LEU A 10 8.24 17.82 7.82
C LEU A 10 7.52 18.67 6.79
N SER A 11 8.31 19.13 5.83
CA SER A 11 7.91 19.97 4.72
C SER A 11 6.83 19.26 3.90
N GLN A 12 5.70 19.94 3.71
CA GLN A 12 4.59 19.53 2.86
C GLN A 12 4.98 19.66 1.37
N ALA A 13 5.77 18.73 0.87
CA ALA A 13 5.82 18.43 -0.56
C ALA A 13 4.99 17.17 -0.77
N GLY A 14 3.70 17.34 -1.00
CA GLY A 14 2.72 16.27 -1.18
C GLY A 14 2.90 15.59 -2.54
N PHE A 15 3.88 14.69 -2.61
CA PHE A 15 3.85 13.60 -3.56
C PHE A 15 3.25 12.43 -2.80
N ASP A 16 2.11 11.90 -3.24
CA ASP A 16 1.61 10.64 -2.71
C ASP A 16 2.65 9.57 -3.03
N LEU A 17 3.34 9.09 -1.99
CA LEU A 17 4.40 8.08 -2.12
C LEU A 17 3.77 6.71 -1.94
N MET A 18 3.95 5.87 -2.95
CA MET A 18 3.60 4.46 -2.90
C MET A 18 4.85 3.63 -2.59
N TYR A 19 4.82 2.90 -1.49
CA TYR A 19 5.82 1.87 -1.21
C TYR A 19 5.53 0.63 -2.04
N TYR A 20 6.53 0.14 -2.76
CA TYR A 20 6.38 -1.03 -3.61
C TYR A 20 7.26 -2.20 -3.15
N VAL A 21 6.78 -3.42 -3.41
CA VAL A 21 7.45 -4.68 -3.05
C VAL A 21 8.14 -5.36 -4.24
N GLY A 22 7.81 -4.94 -5.46
CA GLY A 22 8.35 -5.52 -6.68
C GLY A 22 7.51 -5.21 -7.91
N THR A 23 7.76 -5.96 -8.97
CA THR A 23 6.95 -5.96 -10.20
C THR A 23 5.94 -7.11 -10.12
N CYS A 24 4.74 -6.88 -10.64
CA CYS A 24 3.67 -7.87 -10.67
C CYS A 24 4.08 -9.12 -11.46
N PRO A 25 4.07 -10.33 -10.87
CA PRO A 25 4.42 -11.55 -11.59
C PRO A 25 3.33 -12.01 -12.57
N PHE A 26 2.13 -11.42 -12.49
CA PHE A 26 1.01 -11.78 -13.37
C PHE A 26 1.00 -10.97 -14.68
N CYS A 27 1.13 -9.64 -14.60
CA CYS A 27 1.14 -8.78 -15.78
C CYS A 27 2.54 -8.36 -16.23
N GLU A 28 3.57 -8.62 -15.40
CA GLU A 28 4.99 -8.31 -15.63
C GLU A 28 5.31 -6.82 -15.86
N GLN A 29 4.32 -5.94 -15.69
CA GLN A 29 4.41 -4.52 -15.99
C GLN A 29 4.21 -3.66 -14.73
N GLY A 30 3.09 -3.87 -14.04
CA GLY A 30 2.69 -3.05 -12.89
C GLY A 30 3.58 -3.20 -11.67
N LYS A 31 3.61 -2.13 -10.85
CA LYS A 31 4.26 -2.13 -9.55
C LYS A 31 3.29 -2.63 -8.49
N LEU A 32 3.83 -3.43 -7.60
CA LEU A 32 3.11 -3.99 -6.48
C LEU A 32 3.18 -3.05 -5.29
N GLY A 33 2.17 -2.19 -5.15
CA GLY A 33 2.04 -1.21 -4.09
C GLY A 33 1.44 -1.80 -2.82
N ILE A 34 1.84 -1.28 -1.65
CA ILE A 34 1.26 -1.67 -0.37
C ILE A 34 0.08 -0.76 -0.04
N ARG A 35 -1.13 -1.33 0.04
CA ARG A 35 -2.40 -0.63 0.25
C ARG A 35 -2.97 -0.95 1.63
N ILE A 36 -3.68 0.02 2.22
CA ILE A 36 -4.47 -0.15 3.45
C ILE A 36 -5.95 -0.23 3.10
N CYS A 37 -6.61 -1.28 3.59
CA CYS A 37 -8.05 -1.41 3.47
C CYS A 37 -8.78 -0.38 4.33
N SER A 38 -9.81 0.27 3.77
CA SER A 38 -10.63 1.29 4.45
C SER A 38 -11.30 0.82 5.75
N GLN A 39 -11.68 -0.46 5.84
CA GLN A 39 -12.55 -0.94 6.91
C GLN A 39 -11.79 -1.68 8.01
N ALA A 40 -10.97 -2.66 7.64
CA ALA A 40 -10.24 -3.48 8.60
C ALA A 40 -8.88 -2.88 8.99
N GLY A 41 -8.35 -1.92 8.21
CA GLY A 41 -6.97 -1.46 8.37
C GLY A 41 -5.95 -2.56 8.10
N ASP A 42 -6.33 -3.56 7.29
CA ASP A 42 -5.45 -4.63 6.84
C ASP A 42 -4.52 -4.12 5.73
N VAL A 43 -3.29 -4.61 5.79
CA VAL A 43 -2.26 -4.35 4.78
C VAL A 43 -2.35 -5.43 3.72
N LEU A 44 -2.33 -5.00 2.47
CA LEU A 44 -2.36 -5.88 1.31
C LEU A 44 -1.51 -5.28 0.21
N ILE A 45 -1.16 -6.11 -0.76
CA ILE A 45 -0.46 -5.68 -1.98
C ILE A 45 -1.50 -5.54 -3.08
N LEU A 46 -1.48 -4.42 -3.78
CA LEU A 46 -2.30 -4.15 -4.96
C LEU A 46 -1.38 -3.80 -6.13
N CYS A 47 -1.59 -4.45 -7.27
CA CYS A 47 -0.98 -4.06 -8.53
C CYS A 47 -1.67 -2.80 -9.07
N ASP A 48 -0.89 -1.79 -9.45
CA ASP A 48 -1.38 -0.55 -10.06
C ASP A 48 -1.96 -0.72 -11.47
N GLU A 49 -1.54 -1.75 -12.21
CA GLU A 49 -1.95 -1.98 -13.61
C GLU A 49 -3.11 -2.97 -13.77
N CYS A 50 -3.05 -4.11 -13.08
CA CYS A 50 -4.00 -5.22 -13.29
C CYS A 50 -4.90 -5.53 -12.10
N ASP A 51 -4.82 -4.71 -11.04
CA ASP A 51 -5.58 -4.85 -9.80
C ASP A 51 -5.48 -6.23 -9.12
N ALA A 52 -4.42 -6.97 -9.41
CA ALA A 52 -4.10 -8.20 -8.72
C ALA A 52 -3.79 -7.91 -7.23
N LEU A 53 -4.33 -8.74 -6.35
CA LEU A 53 -4.21 -8.60 -4.91
C LEU A 53 -3.42 -9.74 -4.27
N TRP A 54 -2.58 -9.41 -3.28
CA TRP A 54 -1.99 -10.38 -2.36
C TRP A 54 -2.25 -9.97 -0.91
N LEU A 55 -2.73 -10.92 -0.12
CA LEU A 55 -3.00 -10.75 1.31
C LEU A 55 -1.78 -11.01 2.20
N SER A 56 -0.67 -11.39 1.57
CA SER A 56 0.58 -11.70 2.25
C SER A 56 1.72 -10.98 1.53
N PRO A 57 2.85 -10.73 2.20
CA PRO A 57 4.03 -10.14 1.56
C PRO A 57 4.67 -11.08 0.51
N GLU A 58 4.25 -12.34 0.44
CA GLU A 58 4.75 -13.34 -0.49
C GLU A 58 4.02 -13.23 -1.84
N ILE A 59 4.68 -12.62 -2.81
CA ILE A 59 4.13 -12.37 -4.16
C ILE A 59 4.23 -13.56 -5.09
N SER A 60 4.94 -14.64 -4.70
CA SER A 60 4.96 -15.89 -5.46
C SER A 60 3.65 -16.68 -5.36
N ALA A 61 2.80 -16.36 -4.37
CA ALA A 61 1.48 -16.93 -4.23
C ALA A 61 0.54 -16.48 -5.36
N GLN A 62 -0.50 -17.28 -5.62
CA GLN A 62 -1.51 -16.95 -6.62
C GLN A 62 -2.25 -15.66 -6.21
N PRO A 63 -2.34 -14.65 -7.10
CA PRO A 63 -3.09 -13.43 -6.82
C PRO A 63 -4.60 -13.70 -6.74
N VAL A 64 -5.28 -12.84 -5.99
CA VAL A 64 -6.74 -12.73 -5.99
C VAL A 64 -7.13 -11.57 -6.92
N PHE A 65 -8.14 -11.78 -7.75
CA PHE A 65 -8.73 -10.73 -8.56
C PHE A 65 -10.10 -10.37 -7.98
N PRO A 66 -10.25 -9.19 -7.37
CA PRO A 66 -11.52 -8.74 -6.81
C PRO A 66 -12.47 -8.32 -7.94
N GLU A 67 -13.76 -8.18 -7.60
CA GLU A 67 -14.77 -7.75 -8.58
C GLU A 67 -14.57 -6.29 -9.00
N GLN A 68 -14.45 -6.10 -10.31
CA GLN A 68 -14.27 -4.79 -10.95
C GLN A 68 -15.61 -4.11 -11.20
N PRO A 69 -15.74 -2.77 -11.05
CA PRO A 69 -14.71 -1.78 -10.69
C PRO A 69 -14.63 -1.50 -9.17
N ALA A 70 -15.36 -2.27 -8.36
CA ALA A 70 -15.56 -1.95 -6.94
C ALA A 70 -14.33 -2.26 -6.07
N LEU A 71 -13.47 -3.20 -6.52
CA LEU A 71 -12.25 -3.63 -5.82
C LEU A 71 -12.49 -3.93 -4.32
N PRO A 72 -13.44 -4.83 -3.98
CA PRO A 72 -13.67 -5.20 -2.59
C PRO A 72 -12.46 -5.91 -1.98
N CYS A 73 -12.17 -5.58 -0.72
CA CYS A 73 -11.18 -6.26 0.08
C CYS A 73 -11.59 -7.72 0.29
N PRO A 74 -10.75 -8.70 -0.07
CA PRO A 74 -11.10 -10.11 0.08
C PRO A 74 -11.22 -10.56 1.54
N CYS A 75 -10.65 -9.83 2.50
CA CYS A 75 -10.77 -10.13 3.94
C CYS A 75 -12.10 -9.68 4.55
N CYS A 76 -12.56 -8.47 4.22
CA CYS A 76 -13.68 -7.82 4.94
C CYS A 76 -14.76 -7.25 4.03
N GLN A 77 -14.62 -7.38 2.70
CA GLN A 77 -15.49 -6.75 1.69
C GLN A 77 -15.52 -5.21 1.74
N GLY A 78 -14.62 -4.59 2.51
CA GLY A 78 -14.43 -3.14 2.54
C GLY A 78 -13.83 -2.61 1.24
N ASN A 79 -13.79 -1.29 1.08
CA ASN A 79 -13.30 -0.66 -0.14
C ASN A 79 -11.76 -0.50 -0.14
N LEU A 80 -11.10 -0.67 -1.29
CA LEU A 80 -9.65 -0.51 -1.45
C LEU A 80 -9.21 0.77 -2.20
N THR A 81 -10.13 1.44 -2.90
CA THR A 81 -9.86 2.61 -3.74
C THR A 81 -10.26 3.91 -3.09
N ASN A 82 -11.44 3.95 -2.48
CA ASN A 82 -12.05 5.11 -1.86
C ASN A 82 -11.56 5.32 -0.43
N ALA A 83 -11.39 6.59 -0.05
CA ALA A 83 -11.08 6.98 1.31
C ALA A 83 -12.07 6.33 2.30
N PRO A 84 -11.59 5.82 3.46
CA PRO A 84 -10.23 5.99 4.02
C PRO A 84 -9.18 4.99 3.50
N ALA A 85 -9.43 4.22 2.44
CA ALA A 85 -8.37 3.41 1.81
C ALA A 85 -7.30 4.32 1.20
N HIS A 86 -6.04 3.94 1.36
CA HIS A 86 -4.88 4.71 0.89
C HIS A 86 -3.65 3.81 0.74
N TRP A 87 -2.59 4.35 0.12
CA TRP A 87 -1.29 3.67 0.12
C TRP A 87 -0.68 3.73 1.51
N ALA A 88 -0.17 2.58 1.96
CA ALA A 88 0.36 2.46 3.31
C ALA A 88 1.53 3.42 3.49
N ASN A 89 1.54 4.18 4.58
CA ASN A 89 2.70 4.95 4.95
C ASN A 89 3.76 4.08 5.65
N PHE A 90 4.98 4.60 5.76
CA PHE A 90 6.08 3.87 6.40
C PHE A 90 5.75 3.40 7.84
N GLY A 91 5.01 4.20 8.61
CA GLY A 91 4.61 3.87 9.97
C GLY A 91 3.66 2.66 10.03
N GLU A 92 2.72 2.56 9.10
CA GLU A 92 1.80 1.43 9.00
C GLU A 92 2.52 0.14 8.55
N ILE A 93 3.40 0.26 7.55
CA ILE A 93 4.25 -0.84 7.09
C ILE A 93 5.12 -1.36 8.24
N TYR A 94 5.69 -0.45 9.03
CA TYR A 94 6.47 -0.78 10.22
C TYR A 94 5.64 -1.51 11.27
N GLN A 95 4.48 -0.97 11.64
CA GLN A 95 3.58 -1.58 12.63
C GLN A 95 3.12 -2.99 12.23
N LYS A 96 3.00 -3.24 10.93
CA LYS A 96 2.54 -4.52 10.39
C LYS A 96 3.68 -5.49 10.09
N GLY A 97 4.94 -5.06 10.23
CA GLY A 97 6.12 -5.88 10.07
C GLY A 97 6.50 -6.18 8.61
N TRP A 98 6.06 -5.36 7.66
CA TRP A 98 6.27 -5.58 6.22
C TRP A 98 7.49 -4.85 5.65
N ILE A 99 8.27 -4.19 6.51
CA ILE A 99 9.45 -3.39 6.13
C ILE A 99 10.44 -4.20 5.28
N SER A 100 10.66 -5.47 5.62
CA SER A 100 11.59 -6.35 4.90
C SER A 100 11.16 -6.68 3.47
N THR A 101 9.88 -6.49 3.15
CA THR A 101 9.29 -6.78 1.83
C THR A 101 9.39 -5.56 0.91
N VAL A 102 9.45 -4.34 1.46
CA VAL A 102 9.55 -3.10 0.70
C VAL A 102 10.87 -3.05 -0.07
N LYS A 103 10.80 -2.75 -1.37
CA LYS A 103 11.97 -2.55 -2.24
C LYS A 103 12.31 -1.08 -2.45
N GLY A 104 11.33 -0.20 -2.32
CA GLY A 104 11.51 1.24 -2.44
C GLY A 104 10.17 1.99 -2.36
N GLU A 105 10.24 3.27 -2.67
CA GLU A 105 9.09 4.17 -2.77
C GLU A 105 9.09 4.84 -4.15
N LEU A 106 7.90 5.07 -4.70
CA LEU A 106 7.69 5.74 -5.97
C LEU A 106 6.64 6.84 -5.78
N PRO A 107 6.82 8.01 -6.40
CA PRO A 107 5.76 9.01 -6.48
C PRO A 107 4.64 8.48 -7.39
N GLU A 108 3.39 8.63 -6.94
CA GLU A 108 2.22 8.32 -7.74
C GLU A 108 2.12 9.31 -8.92
N GLY A 109 2.07 8.80 -10.17
CA GLY A 109 1.78 9.61 -11.37
C GLY A 109 2.98 10.19 -12.13
N LEU A 110 4.14 9.50 -12.15
CA LEU A 110 5.32 9.88 -12.96
C LEU A 110 5.44 9.07 -14.25
#